data_AF-A0A5N6P6K1-F1
#
_entry.id   AF-A0A5N6P6K1-F1
#
_cell.length_a   1.000
_cell.length_b   1.000
_cell.length_c   1.000
_cell.angle_alpha   90.00
_cell.angle_beta   90.00
_cell.angle_gamma   90.00
#
_symmetry.space_group_name_H-M   'P 1'
#
loop_
_entity.id
_entity.type
_entity.pdbx_description
1 polymer ?
#
loop_
_entity_poly.entity_id
_entity_poly.type
_entity_poly.pdbx_seq_one_letter_code
_entity_poly.pdbx_strand_id
1 'polypeptide(L)' 'MATLGGISNPKEAQNSLEIDKLAQFAVDEHNKKENSLLEFDKVISTKEQVVAGTMYYITLEANDAGHKKTYEAKVR' A
#
# COMPACT_ATOMS: atom_id res chain seq x y z
N MET A 1 24.72 6.93 -8.79
CA MET A 1 24.97 5.94 -7.72
C MET A 1 23.77 6.00 -6.79
N ALA A 2 22.86 5.03 -6.89
CA ALA A 2 21.69 4.98 -6.02
C ALA A 2 22.15 4.51 -4.63
N THR A 3 22.00 5.35 -3.62
CA THR A 3 22.30 5.02 -2.23
C THR A 3 21.31 3.94 -1.76
N LEU A 4 21.79 2.70 -1.66
CA LEU A 4 21.05 1.58 -1.08
C LEU A 4 20.76 1.90 0.39
N GLY A 5 19.48 1.98 0.77
CA GLY A 5 19.02 2.21 2.14
C GLY A 5 18.27 3.52 2.38
N GLY A 6 18.08 4.36 1.37
CA GLY A 6 17.27 5.58 1.50
C GLY A 6 15.77 5.26 1.50
N ILE A 7 15.08 5.53 2.61
CA ILE A 7 13.62 5.70 2.59
C ILE A 7 13.31 7.03 1.90
N SER A 8 13.02 6.94 0.61
CA SER A 8 12.49 8.08 -0.13
C SER A 8 11.00 8.13 0.17
N ASN A 9 10.54 9.20 0.81
CA ASN A 9 9.12 9.52 0.83
C ASN A 9 8.82 10.13 -0.55
N PRO A 10 8.14 9.42 -1.48
CA PRO A 10 7.79 10.03 -2.75
C PRO A 10 6.68 11.05 -2.46
N LYS A 11 7.09 12.28 -2.17
CA LYS A 11 6.19 13.41 -1.91
C LYS A 11 5.32 13.74 -3.14
N GLU A 12 5.68 13.19 -4.30
CA GLU A 12 4.96 13.31 -5.57
C GLU A 12 4.14 12.05 -5.97
N ALA A 13 4.30 10.91 -5.29
CA ALA A 13 3.49 9.71 -5.55
C ALA A 13 2.23 9.62 -4.65
N GLN A 14 1.88 10.71 -3.97
CA GLN A 14 0.63 10.81 -3.18
C GLN A 14 -0.64 10.71 -4.04
N ASN A 15 -0.53 10.68 -5.38
CA ASN A 15 -1.67 10.62 -6.30
C ASN A 15 -1.37 9.84 -7.60
N SER A 16 -0.35 8.98 -7.63
CA SER A 16 -0.14 8.14 -8.81
C SER A 16 -1.21 7.05 -8.85
N LEU A 17 -1.99 7.01 -9.94
CA LEU A 17 -2.97 5.95 -10.25
C LEU A 17 -2.41 4.54 -10.05
N GLU A 18 -1.10 4.38 -10.20
CA GLU A 18 -0.39 3.12 -9.95
C GLU A 18 -0.45 2.68 -8.48
N ILE A 19 -0.30 3.59 -7.52
CA ILE A 19 -0.36 3.20 -6.10
C ILE A 19 -1.79 2.89 -5.68
N ASP A 20 -2.77 3.61 -6.21
CA ASP A 20 -4.18 3.31 -5.97
C ASP A 20 -4.55 1.91 -6.49
N LYS A 21 -4.11 1.57 -7.71
CA LYS A 21 -4.25 0.22 -8.26
C LYS A 21 -3.53 -0.84 -7.42
N LEU A 22 -2.32 -0.57 -6.95
CA LEU A 22 -1.58 -1.50 -6.08
C LEU A 22 -2.29 -1.70 -4.74
N ALA A 23 -2.82 -0.63 -4.15
CA ALA A 23 -3.58 -0.71 -2.90
C ALA A 23 -4.86 -1.53 -3.07
N GLN A 24 -5.61 -1.28 -4.14
CA GLN A 24 -6.82 -2.01 -4.47
C GLN A 24 -6.52 -3.49 -4.77
N PHE A 25 -5.44 -3.77 -5.50
CA PHE A 25 -4.98 -5.14 -5.75
C PHE A 25 -4.59 -5.86 -4.46
N ALA A 26 -3.88 -5.20 -3.54
CA ALA A 26 -3.52 -5.77 -2.26
C ALA A 26 -4.74 -6.13 -1.40
N VAL A 27 -5.77 -5.27 -1.39
CA VAL A 27 -7.03 -5.54 -0.70
C VAL A 27 -7.80 -6.69 -1.35
N ASP A 28 -7.88 -6.74 -2.69
CA ASP A 28 -8.55 -7.83 -3.42
C ASP A 28 -7.86 -9.18 -3.21
N GLU A 29 -6.53 -9.22 -3.30
CA GLU A 29 -5.72 -10.42 -2.99
C GLU A 29 -5.92 -10.88 -1.55
N HIS A 30 -5.91 -9.95 -0.59
CA HIS A 30 -6.16 -10.27 0.81
C HIS A 30 -7.57 -10.84 1.00
N ASN A 31 -8.58 -10.22 0.40
CA ASN A 31 -9.96 -10.68 0.43
C ASN A 31 -10.11 -12.10 -0.16
N LYS A 32 -9.48 -12.36 -1.31
CA LYS A 32 -9.47 -13.70 -1.93
C LYS A 32 -8.77 -14.75 -1.07
N LYS A 33 -7.65 -14.39 -0.44
CA LYS A 33 -6.81 -15.32 0.31
C LYS A 33 -7.34 -15.62 1.71
N GLU A 34 -7.81 -14.60 2.42
CA GLU A 34 -8.29 -14.69 3.80
C GLU A 34 -9.82 -14.84 3.89
N ASN A 35 -10.53 -14.87 2.76
CA ASN A 35 -12.01 -14.79 2.72
C ASN A 35 -12.55 -13.58 3.49
N SER A 36 -11.77 -12.51 3.55
CA SER A 36 -12.17 -11.24 4.15
C SER A 36 -12.97 -10.41 3.16
N LEU A 37 -13.88 -9.58 3.68
CA LEU A 37 -14.68 -8.63 2.91
C LEU A 37 -14.23 -7.21 3.25
N LEU A 38 -12.94 -6.92 3.07
CA LEU A 38 -12.41 -5.58 3.29
C LEU A 38 -12.85 -4.66 2.14
N GLU A 39 -13.57 -3.59 2.46
CA GLU A 39 -13.86 -2.53 1.50
C GLU A 39 -12.76 -1.47 1.55
N PHE A 40 -12.00 -1.35 0.46
CA PHE A 40 -11.01 -0.28 0.30
C PHE A 40 -11.69 1.10 0.35
N ASP A 41 -11.24 1.97 1.26
CA ASP A 41 -11.75 3.34 1.44
C ASP A 41 -10.84 4.35 0.72
N LYS A 42 -9.55 4.40 1.10
CA LYS A 42 -8.55 5.31 0.49
C LYS A 42 -7.11 4.93 0.82
N VAL A 43 -6.16 5.40 0.01
CA VAL A 43 -4.74 5.39 0.38
C VAL A 43 -4.41 6.61 1.26
N ILE A 44 -3.78 6.36 2.41
CA ILE A 44 -3.35 7.41 3.34
C ILE A 44 -1.91 7.85 3.04
N SER A 45 -1.01 6.89 2.84
CA SER A 45 0.41 7.19 2.68
C SER A 45 1.11 6.11 1.88
N THR A 46 2.16 6.50 1.18
CA THR A 46 2.95 5.62 0.34
C THR A 46 4.42 5.94 0.60
N LYS A 47 5.21 4.91 0.88
CA LYS A 47 6.65 5.03 1.11
C LYS A 47 7.36 4.05 0.22
N GLU A 48 8.46 4.48 -0.35
CA GLU A 48 9.33 3.63 -1.14
C GLU A 48 10.65 3.46 -0.38
N GLN A 49 11.14 2.23 -0.33
CA GLN A 49 12.39 1.90 0.29
C GLN A 49 13.25 1.08 -0.68
N VAL A 50 14.36 1.68 -1.11
CA VAL A 50 15.35 1.00 -1.95
C VAL A 50 16.35 0.30 -1.03
N VAL A 51 16.24 -1.02 -0.90
CA VAL A 51 17.16 -1.87 -0.13
C VAL A 51 17.91 -2.80 -1.09
N ALA A 52 17.65 -4.11 -1.09
CA ALA A 52 18.12 -5.08 -2.07
C ALA A 52 17.08 -5.32 -3.19
N GLY A 53 16.44 -4.23 -3.63
CA GLY A 53 15.21 -4.20 -4.44
C GLY A 53 14.36 -3.01 -4.04
N THR A 54 13.28 -2.73 -4.77
CA THR A 54 12.36 -1.64 -4.44
C THR A 54 11.19 -2.19 -3.62
N MET A 55 11.10 -1.81 -2.35
CA MET A 55 9.93 -2.12 -1.51
C MET A 55 9.00 -0.91 -1.44
N TYR A 56 7.71 -1.16 -1.68
CA TYR A 56 6.65 -0.18 -1.52
C TYR A 56 5.83 -0.51 -0.26
N TYR A 57 5.74 0.46 0.64
CA TYR A 57 4.87 0.43 1.80
C TYR A 57 3.68 1.33 1.52
N ILE A 58 2.50 0.74 1.41
CA ILE A 58 1.26 1.42 1.08
C ILE A 58 0.36 1.34 2.30
N THR A 59 0.14 2.47 2.96
CA THR A 59 -0.81 2.60 4.04
C THR A 59 -2.17 2.97 3.46
N LEU A 60 -3.15 2.09 3.61
CA LEU A 60 -4.53 2.26 3.12
C LEU A 60 -5.53 2.09 4.26
N GLU A 61 -6.68 2.73 4.13
CA GLU A 61 -7.81 2.54 5.03
C GLU A 61 -8.80 1.60 4.35
N ALA A 62 -9.27 0.59 5.08
CA ALA A 62 -10.31 -0.31 4.60
C ALA A 62 -11.33 -0.60 5.72
N ASN A 63 -12.58 -0.85 5.32
CA ASN A 63 -13.65 -1.20 6.22
C ASN A 63 -13.77 -2.72 6.34
N ASP A 64 -13.66 -3.21 7.57
CA ASP A 64 -13.78 -4.62 7.95
C ASP A 64 -15.10 -4.82 8.68
N ALA A 65 -16.15 -5.25 7.94
CA ALA A 65 -17.48 -5.53 8.49
C ALA A 65 -18.08 -4.40 9.35
N GLY A 66 -17.91 -3.15 8.91
CA GLY A 66 -18.36 -1.94 9.61
C GLY A 66 -17.26 -1.22 10.39
N HIS A 67 -16.09 -1.84 10.59
CA HIS A 67 -14.98 -1.24 11.33
C HIS A 67 -13.92 -0.69 10.38
N LYS A 68 -13.77 0.64 10.34
CA LYS A 68 -12.67 1.28 9.62
C LYS A 68 -11.35 0.96 10.32
N LYS A 69 -10.45 0.28 9.60
CA LYS A 69 -9.11 -0.06 10.07
C LYS A 69 -8.09 0.40 9.03
N THR A 70 -6.93 0.77 9.54
CA THR A 70 -5.78 1.12 8.69
C THR A 70 -4.92 -0.11 8.49
N TYR A 71 -4.58 -0.39 7.23
CA TYR A 71 -3.78 -1.51 6.81
C TYR A 71 -2.50 -1.01 6.13
N GLU A 72 -1.40 -1.74 6.35
CA GLU A 72 -0.14 -1.48 5.66
C GLU A 72 0.14 -2.65 4.72
N ALA A 73 0.02 -2.39 3.42
CA ALA A 73 0.38 -3.32 2.36
C ALA A 73 1.85 -3.15 1.99
N LYS A 74 2.58 -4.27 1.93
CA LYS A 74 3.99 -4.31 1.51
C LYS A 74 4.07 -4.99 0.17
N VAL A 75 4.47 -4.23 -0.85
CA VAL A 75 4.62 -4.71 -2.23
C VAL A 75 6.10 -4.69 -2.57
N ARG A 76 6.58 -5.78 -3.19
CA ARG A 76 7.96 -5.96 -3.65
C ARG A 76 7.97 -6.44 -5.09
#